data_AF-A0A534P988-F1
#
_entry.id   AF-A0A534P988-F1
#
_cell.length_a   1.000
_cell.length_b   1.000
_cell.length_c   1.000
_cell.angle_alpha   90.00
_cell.angle_beta   90.00
_cell.angle_gamma   90.00
#
_symmetry.space_group_name_H-M   'P 1'
#
loop_
_entity.id
_entity.type
_entity.pdbx_description
1 polymer ?
#
loop_
_entity_poly.entity_id
_entity_poly.type
_entity_poly.pdbx_seq_one_letter_code
_entity_poly.pdbx_strand_id
1 'polypeptide(L)'
;MQQPIDVVEMFKQAAFEVDNRRLTELRAETVIATLGMDSVAVMELVSYFEEKLAVRIPDEELSRIRTVKDLRDAIARLLPDRQFAA
;
A
#
# COMPACT_ATOMS: atom_id res chain seq x y z
N MET A 1 16.73 7.32 14.49
CA MET A 1 15.79 8.12 13.67
C MET A 1 14.98 7.13 12.84
N GLN A 2 13.68 6.99 13.11
CA GLN A 2 12.84 6.14 12.26
C GLN A 2 12.53 6.94 10.98
N GLN A 3 12.80 6.37 9.81
CA GLN A 3 12.48 7.02 8.54
C GLN A 3 10.96 7.01 8.33
N PRO A 4 10.39 8.07 7.75
CA PRO A 4 8.95 8.12 7.48
C PRO A 4 8.57 7.04 6.46
N ILE A 5 7.42 6.40 6.67
CA ILE A 5 6.89 5.37 5.78
C ILE A 5 6.34 6.06 4.53
N ASP A 6 7.01 5.86 3.41
CA ASP A 6 6.52 6.30 2.10
C ASP A 6 5.72 5.17 1.45
N VAL A 7 4.40 5.27 1.55
CA VAL A 7 3.48 4.24 1.02
C VAL A 7 3.54 4.19 -0.50
N VAL A 8 3.80 5.30 -1.19
CA VAL A 8 3.91 5.33 -2.65
C VAL A 8 5.13 4.54 -3.10
N GLU A 9 6.30 4.81 -2.52
CA GLU A 9 7.52 4.08 -2.84
C GLU A 9 7.42 2.60 -2.45
N MET A 10 6.86 2.31 -1.28
CA MET A 10 6.65 0.93 -0.85
C MET A 10 5.70 0.18 -1.78
N PHE A 11 4.66 0.84 -2.29
CA PHE A 11 3.73 0.27 -3.26
C PHE A 11 4.43 -0.02 -4.59
N LYS A 12 5.30 0.88 -5.07
CA LYS A 12 6.11 0.64 -6.28
C LYS A 12 7.01 -0.59 -6.12
N GLN A 13 7.67 -0.71 -4.97
CA GLN A 13 8.52 -1.86 -4.66
C GLN A 13 7.69 -3.14 -4.63
N ALA A 14 6.59 -3.15 -3.89
CA ALA A 14 5.74 -4.32 -3.77
C ALA A 14 5.11 -4.73 -5.11
N ALA A 15 4.67 -3.78 -5.94
CA ALA A 15 4.17 -4.08 -7.29
C ALA A 15 5.26 -4.67 -8.20
N PHE A 16 6.51 -4.26 -8.02
CA PHE A 16 7.64 -4.84 -8.72
C PHE A 16 8.00 -6.24 -8.19
N GLU A 17 7.96 -6.48 -6.89
CA GLU A 17 8.27 -7.79 -6.31
C GLU A 17 7.17 -8.83 -6.61
N VAL A 18 5.90 -8.42 -6.55
CA VAL A 18 4.74 -9.29 -6.75
C VAL A 18 4.45 -9.53 -8.23
N ASP A 19 4.39 -8.46 -9.03
CA ASP A 19 3.89 -8.48 -10.41
C ASP A 19 4.99 -8.15 -11.44
N ASN A 20 6.26 -7.95 -11.02
CA ASN A 20 7.35 -7.44 -11.88
C ASN A 20 6.99 -6.12 -12.59
N ARG A 21 6.05 -5.36 -12.02
CA ARG A 21 5.49 -4.16 -12.63
C ARG A 21 6.19 -2.92 -12.11
N ARG A 22 6.70 -2.11 -13.03
CA ARG A 22 7.33 -0.82 -12.70
C ARG A 22 6.30 0.30 -12.76
N LEU A 23 5.94 0.82 -11.59
CA LEU A 23 5.02 1.95 -11.46
C LEU A 23 5.81 3.25 -11.34
N THR A 24 6.13 3.90 -12.46
CA THR A 24 6.92 5.16 -12.46
C THR A 24 6.10 6.40 -12.12
N GLU A 25 4.82 6.44 -12.50
CA GLU A 25 3.95 7.62 -12.32
C GLU A 25 2.88 7.43 -11.23
N LEU A 26 3.18 6.62 -10.23
CA LEU A 26 2.26 6.38 -9.12
C LEU A 26 2.10 7.63 -8.24
N ARG A 27 0.85 8.01 -7.96
CA ARG A 27 0.49 9.10 -7.05
C ARG A 27 -0.43 8.58 -5.96
N ALA A 28 -0.56 9.32 -4.86
CA ALA A 28 -1.50 8.97 -3.79
C ALA A 28 -2.95 8.87 -4.31
N GLU A 29 -3.34 9.73 -5.25
CA GLU A 29 -4.68 9.75 -5.84
C GLU A 29 -4.91 8.63 -6.87
N THR A 30 -3.87 7.88 -7.23
CA THR A 30 -3.99 6.80 -8.22
C THR A 30 -4.90 5.70 -7.70
N VAL A 31 -5.89 5.33 -8.53
CA VAL A 31 -6.82 4.25 -8.24
C VAL A 31 -6.14 2.91 -8.50
N ILE A 32 -6.09 2.05 -7.49
CA ILE A 32 -5.37 0.77 -7.54
C ILE A 32 -5.93 -0.13 -8.64
N ALA A 33 -7.26 -0.16 -8.81
CA ALA A 33 -7.92 -0.92 -9.86
C ALA A 33 -7.55 -0.46 -11.29
N THR A 34 -7.16 0.81 -11.47
CA THR A 34 -6.73 1.35 -12.77
C THR A 34 -5.30 0.97 -13.14
N LEU A 35 -4.53 0.45 -12.19
CA LEU A 35 -3.17 -0.05 -12.43
C LEU A 35 -3.19 -1.38 -13.20
N GLY A 36 -4.37 -1.99 -13.39
CA GLY A 36 -4.53 -3.27 -14.06
C GLY A 36 -3.88 -4.40 -13.28
N MET A 37 -3.93 -4.32 -11.95
CA MET A 37 -3.52 -5.41 -11.06
C MET A 37 -4.73 -6.28 -10.75
N ASP A 38 -4.52 -7.58 -10.88
CA ASP A 38 -5.52 -8.58 -10.54
C ASP A 38 -5.77 -8.63 -9.02
N SER A 39 -6.90 -9.21 -8.63
CA SER A 39 -7.27 -9.38 -7.21
C SER A 39 -6.20 -10.12 -6.40
N VAL A 40 -5.49 -11.08 -7.01
CA VAL A 40 -4.37 -11.80 -6.38
C VAL A 40 -3.20 -10.85 -6.12
N ALA A 41 -2.79 -10.05 -7.11
CA ALA A 41 -1.70 -9.10 -6.94
C ALA A 41 -2.01 -8.07 -5.83
N VAL A 42 -3.27 -7.66 -5.71
CA VAL A 42 -3.72 -6.78 -4.61
C VAL A 42 -3.62 -7.48 -3.25
N MET A 43 -3.99 -8.76 -3.13
CA MET A 43 -3.87 -9.52 -1.88
C MET A 43 -2.41 -9.75 -1.47
N GLU A 44 -1.53 -10.02 -2.45
CA GLU A 44 -0.09 -10.16 -2.23
C GLU A 44 0.56 -8.81 -1.84
N LEU A 45 0.12 -7.72 -2.47
CA LEU A 45 0.51 -6.36 -2.08
C LEU A 45 0.17 -6.10 -0.61
N VAL A 46 -1.07 -6.38 -0.21
CA VAL A 46 -1.52 -6.22 1.19
C VAL A 46 -0.64 -7.03 2.12
N SER A 47 -0.40 -8.31 1.81
CA SER A 47 0.47 -9.19 2.59
C SER A 47 1.88 -8.62 2.74
N TYR A 48 2.43 -8.01 1.67
CA TYR A 48 3.72 -7.33 1.72
C TYR A 48 3.74 -6.18 2.73
N PHE A 49 2.71 -5.32 2.72
CA PHE A 49 2.61 -4.23 3.69
C PHE A 49 2.44 -4.75 5.13
N GLU A 50 1.60 -5.76 5.33
CA GLU A 50 1.38 -6.40 6.62
C GLU A 50 2.69 -6.95 7.22
N GLU A 51 3.47 -7.69 6.43
CA GLU A 51 4.76 -8.25 6.82
C GLU A 51 5.80 -7.15 7.12
N LYS A 52 5.95 -6.16 6.23
CA LYS A 52 6.95 -5.08 6.38
C LYS A 52 6.67 -4.18 7.56
N LEU A 53 5.39 -3.93 7.83
CA LEU A 53 4.96 -3.02 8.89
C LEU A 53 4.60 -3.75 10.18
N ALA A 54 4.63 -5.10 10.17
CA ALA A 54 4.19 -5.96 11.25
C ALA A 54 2.76 -5.60 11.73
N VAL A 55 1.85 -5.40 10.78
CA VAL A 55 0.46 -4.99 11.01
C VAL A 55 -0.49 -5.97 10.33
N ARG A 56 -1.74 -6.00 10.76
CA ARG A 56 -2.83 -6.75 10.13
C ARG A 56 -3.89 -5.78 9.64
N ILE A 57 -4.18 -5.77 8.35
CA ILE A 57 -5.23 -4.95 7.75
C ILE A 57 -6.51 -5.81 7.68
N PRO A 58 -7.60 -5.43 8.37
CA PRO A 58 -8.84 -6.18 8.32
C PRO A 58 -9.52 -6.06 6.95
N ASP A 59 -10.25 -7.11 6.56
CA ASP A 59 -11.01 -7.18 5.29
C ASP A 59 -11.95 -5.99 5.07
N GLU A 60 -12.54 -5.46 6.15
CA GLU A 60 -13.39 -4.27 6.10
C GLU A 60 -12.64 -3.02 5.62
N GLU A 61 -11.39 -2.83 6.05
CA GLU A 61 -10.57 -1.72 5.55
C GLU A 61 -10.07 -2.02 4.14
N LEU A 62 -9.69 -3.27 3.83
CA LEU A 62 -9.29 -3.67 2.48
C LEU A 62 -10.38 -3.39 1.43
N SER A 63 -11.63 -3.72 1.76
CA SER A 63 -12.80 -3.46 0.90
C SER A 63 -13.04 -1.97 0.65
N ARG A 64 -12.58 -1.09 1.56
CA ARG A 64 -12.69 0.37 1.43
C ARG A 64 -11.55 0.99 0.63
N ILE A 65 -10.41 0.32 0.51
CA ILE A 65 -9.24 0.82 -0.20
C ILE A 65 -9.52 0.86 -1.70
N ARG A 66 -9.53 2.06 -2.29
CA ARG A 66 -9.67 2.25 -3.74
C ARG A 66 -8.44 2.91 -4.36
N THR A 67 -7.78 3.78 -3.62
CA THR A 67 -6.59 4.52 -4.06
C THR A 67 -5.40 4.22 -3.17
N VAL A 68 -4.20 4.57 -3.63
CA VAL A 68 -2.96 4.48 -2.83
C VAL A 68 -3.07 5.34 -1.56
N LYS A 69 -3.77 6.47 -1.62
CA LYS A 69 -4.06 7.32 -0.47
C LYS A 69 -4.95 6.63 0.55
N ASP A 70 -5.97 5.89 0.12
CA ASP A 70 -6.84 5.14 1.03
C ASP A 70 -6.04 4.06 1.76
N LEU A 71 -5.15 3.35 1.05
CA LEU A 71 -4.23 2.38 1.65
C LEU A 71 -3.35 3.05 2.71
N ARG A 72 -2.77 4.22 2.39
CA ARG A 72 -1.97 4.98 3.36
C ARG A 72 -2.79 5.35 4.59
N ASP A 73 -4.00 5.86 4.41
CA ASP A 73 -4.86 6.29 5.50
C ASP A 73 -5.27 5.11 6.40
N ALA A 74 -5.61 3.97 5.80
CA ALA A 74 -5.90 2.73 6.52
C ALA A 74 -4.70 2.28 7.38
N ILE A 75 -3.50 2.24 6.80
CA ILE A 75 -2.28 1.88 7.53
C ILE A 75 -1.97 2.90 8.63
N ALA A 76 -2.13 4.20 8.36
CA ALA A 76 -1.88 5.25 9.34
C ALA A 76 -2.80 5.18 10.55
N ARG A 77 -4.06 4.75 10.36
CA ARG A 77 -5.00 4.49 11.46
C ARG A 77 -4.59 3.29 12.31
N LEU A 78 -4.02 2.26 11.69
CA LEU A 78 -3.56 1.05 12.37
C LEU A 78 -2.23 1.26 13.10
N LEU A 79 -1.39 2.17 12.60
CA LEU A 79 -0.05 2.46 13.12
C LEU A 79 0.12 3.95 13.46
N PRO A 80 -0.62 4.49 14.46
CA PRO A 80 -0.57 5.91 14.80
C PRO A 80 0.79 6.37 15.36
N ASP A 81 1.61 5.44 15.88
CA ASP A 81 2.96 5.73 16.40
C ASP A 81 4.01 5.88 15.27
N ARG A 82 3.69 5.44 14.05
CA ARG A 82 4.58 5.53 12.90
C ARG A 82 4.37 6.86 12.17
N GLN A 83 5.46 7.44 11.70
CA GLN A 83 5.44 8.63 10.86
C GLN A 83 5.32 8.21 9.39
N PHE A 84 4.37 8.78 8.67
CA PHE A 84 4.16 8.54 7.23
C PHE A 84 4.64 9.75 6.44
N ALA A 85 5.27 9.51 5.29
CA ALA A 85 5.61 10.58 4.37
C ALA A 85 4.33 11.18 3.76
N ALA A 86 4.38 12.49 3.49
CA ALA A 86 3.24 13.28 3.02
C ALA A 86 2.84 12.95 1.59
#